data_AF-A0A6M9TT97-F1
#
_entry.id   AF-A0A6M9TT97-F1
#
_cell.length_a   1.000
_cell.length_b   1.000
_cell.length_c   1.000
_cell.angle_alpha   90.00
_cell.angle_beta   90.00
_cell.angle_gamma   90.00
#
_symmetry.space_group_name_H-M   'P 1'
#
loop_
_entity.id
_entity.type
_entity.pdbx_description
1 polymer ?
#
loop_
_entity_poly.entity_id
_entity_poly.type
_entity_poly.pdbx_seq_one_letter_code
_entity_poly.pdbx_strand_id
1 'polypeptide(L)'
;MNDTWLLGFSDGEACFSAVILTIKQKQQRARIRYLVSQKFEQNKDVLLIIKDLFNNKGTVYNHYQYDCFTYEIGGLKNCHNIICPYFDSYYSNNHDYLYGFQTKKSISYGRWKTVLLKCIQGRNVYIVVLHTTIYTYPLFYCCV
;
A
#
# COMPACT_ATOMS: atom_id res chain seq x y z
N MET A 1 -0.53 3.60 -20.54
CA MET A 1 -0.02 2.25 -20.24
C MET A 1 -1.20 1.40 -19.81
N ASN A 2 -1.66 0.48 -20.66
CA ASN A 2 -2.68 -0.54 -20.36
C ASN A 2 -1.97 -1.85 -19.95
N ASP A 3 -0.96 -1.78 -19.09
CA ASP A 3 -0.19 -2.95 -18.70
C ASP A 3 -0.63 -3.44 -17.31
N THR A 4 -1.27 -4.60 -17.28
CA THR A 4 -1.72 -5.28 -16.06
C THR A 4 -0.57 -6.04 -15.36
N TRP A 5 0.65 -6.02 -15.91
CA TRP A 5 1.80 -6.68 -15.31
C TRP A 5 2.04 -6.19 -13.88
N LEU A 6 2.06 -4.87 -13.64
CA LEU A 6 2.28 -4.33 -12.30
C LEU A 6 1.09 -4.62 -11.36
N LEU A 7 -0.13 -4.72 -11.88
CA LEU A 7 -1.28 -5.17 -11.09
C LEU A 7 -1.07 -6.61 -10.59
N GLY A 8 -0.74 -7.55 -11.49
CA GLY A 8 -0.48 -8.94 -11.13
C GLY A 8 0.73 -9.09 -10.21
N PHE A 9 1.81 -8.36 -10.49
CA PHE A 9 3.01 -8.32 -9.64
C PHE A 9 2.67 -7.80 -8.24
N SER A 10 1.86 -6.73 -8.15
CA SER A 10 1.41 -6.17 -6.87
C SER A 10 0.45 -7.10 -6.12
N ASP A 11 -0.31 -7.92 -6.82
CA ASP A 11 -1.20 -8.90 -6.20
C ASP A 11 -0.41 -9.94 -5.39
N GLY A 12 0.74 -10.36 -5.90
CA GLY A 12 1.68 -11.26 -5.22
C GLY A 12 2.52 -10.56 -4.16
N GLU A 13 3.25 -9.51 -4.53
CA GLU A 13 4.38 -9.00 -3.75
C GLU A 13 4.10 -7.69 -3.01
N ALA A 14 3.09 -6.91 -3.41
CA ALA A 14 2.90 -5.59 -2.81
C ALA A 14 2.29 -5.65 -1.42
N CYS A 15 2.66 -4.67 -0.60
CA CYS A 15 2.12 -4.42 0.72
C CYS A 15 1.48 -3.03 0.80
N PHE A 16 0.18 -3.03 1.09
CA PHE A 16 -0.60 -1.82 1.39
C PHE A 16 -0.57 -1.57 2.90
N SER A 17 0.39 -0.76 3.35
CA SER A 17 0.64 -0.51 4.78
C SER A 17 -0.05 0.78 5.23
N ALA A 18 -0.81 0.67 6.32
CA ALA A 18 -1.40 1.81 7.01
C ALA A 18 -1.15 1.67 8.51
N VAL A 19 -0.45 2.63 9.12
CA VAL A 19 -0.05 2.60 10.53
C VAL A 19 -0.39 3.94 11.17
N ILE A 20 -0.93 3.94 12.39
CA ILE A 20 -1.04 5.16 13.20
C ILE A 20 0.16 5.23 14.13
N LEU A 21 0.93 6.32 14.01
CA LEU A 21 2.08 6.59 14.86
C LEU A 21 1.70 7.62 15.92
N THR A 22 1.96 7.32 17.17
CA THR A 22 1.90 8.31 18.26
C THR A 22 3.21 9.08 18.28
N ILE A 23 3.15 10.40 18.09
CA ILE A 23 4.35 11.26 18.03
C ILE A 23 4.62 11.91 19.39
N LYS A 24 3.61 12.56 19.98
CA LYS A 24 3.65 13.16 21.31
C LYS A 24 2.37 12.79 22.05
N GLN A 25 2.31 13.03 23.36
CA GLN A 25 1.31 12.59 24.37
C GLN A 25 -0.20 12.66 24.03
N LYS A 26 -0.61 13.12 22.84
CA LYS A 26 -1.96 13.01 22.23
C LYS A 26 -1.99 13.23 20.70
N GLN A 27 -0.83 13.38 20.05
CA GLN A 27 -0.72 13.63 18.61
C GLN A 27 -0.47 12.33 17.86
N GLN A 28 -1.41 11.98 17.01
CA GLN A 28 -1.34 10.81 16.13
C GLN A 28 -1.12 11.25 14.69
N ARG A 29 -0.30 10.50 13.96
CA ARG A 29 -0.08 10.68 12.52
C ARG A 29 -0.25 9.36 11.82
N ALA A 30 -1.07 9.35 10.77
CA ALA A 30 -1.16 8.21 9.87
C ALA A 30 0.07 8.15 8.95
N ARG A 31 0.75 7.00 8.94
CA ARG A 31 1.75 6.62 7.96
C ARG A 31 1.12 5.63 6.99
N ILE A 32 0.76 6.13 5.82
CA ILE A 32 0.17 5.35 4.73
C ILE A 32 1.23 5.15 3.64
N ARG A 33 1.41 3.90 3.21
CA ARG A 33 2.44 3.49 2.25
C ARG A 33 1.96 2.39 1.32
N TYR A 34 2.44 2.43 0.09
CA TYR A 34 2.52 1.30 -0.82
C TYR A 34 3.98 0.84 -0.89
N LEU A 35 4.22 -0.44 -0.70
CA LEU A 35 5.55 -1.04 -0.59
C LEU A 35 5.64 -2.24 -1.52
N VAL A 36 6.79 -2.39 -2.17
CA VAL A 36 7.15 -3.59 -2.92
C VAL A 36 8.57 -3.94 -2.53
N SER A 37 8.79 -5.16 -2.02
CA SER A 37 10.11 -5.62 -1.61
C SER A 37 10.56 -6.78 -2.48
N GLN A 38 11.85 -6.85 -2.77
CA GLN A 38 12.48 -7.96 -3.50
C GLN A 38 13.80 -8.32 -2.85
N LYS A 39 14.09 -9.62 -2.82
CA LYS A 39 15.37 -10.16 -2.34
C LYS A 39 16.35 -10.23 -3.49
N PHE A 40 17.64 -10.13 -3.18
CA PHE A 40 18.77 -10.18 -4.10
C PHE A 40 18.96 -8.91 -4.94
N GLU A 41 20.19 -8.42 -5.03
CA GLU A 41 20.56 -7.22 -5.80
C GLU A 41 20.10 -7.32 -7.27
N GLN A 42 20.11 -8.52 -7.86
CA GLN A 42 19.66 -8.76 -9.24
C GLN A 42 18.19 -8.38 -9.47
N ASN A 43 17.34 -8.44 -8.43
CA ASN A 43 15.93 -8.10 -8.53
C ASN A 43 15.64 -6.62 -8.24
N LYS A 44 16.67 -5.84 -7.86
CA LYS A 44 16.54 -4.40 -7.62
C LYS A 44 16.14 -3.64 -8.89
N ASP A 45 16.57 -4.11 -10.05
CA ASP A 45 16.22 -3.51 -11.34
C ASP A 45 14.71 -3.51 -11.57
N VAL A 46 14.00 -4.56 -11.12
CA VAL A 46 12.53 -4.61 -11.16
C VAL A 46 11.92 -3.47 -10.36
N LEU A 47 12.47 -3.15 -9.19
CA LEU A 47 12.00 -2.03 -8.36
C LEU A 47 12.25 -0.67 -9.04
N LEU A 48 13.35 -0.53 -9.79
CA LEU A 48 13.65 0.68 -10.57
C LEU A 48 12.69 0.83 -11.76
N ILE A 49 12.34 -0.27 -12.43
CA ILE A 49 11.31 -0.28 -13.49
C ILE A 49 9.95 0.14 -12.92
N ILE A 50 9.56 -0.40 -11.77
CA ILE A 50 8.30 0.00 -11.10
C ILE A 50 8.31 1.50 -10.75
N LYS A 51 9.45 2.01 -10.26
CA LYS A 51 9.61 3.45 -10.00
C LYS A 51 9.42 4.28 -11.28
N ASP A 52 9.95 3.83 -12.40
CA ASP A 52 9.80 4.51 -13.69
C ASP A 52 8.36 4.50 -14.20
N LEU A 53 7.63 3.38 -14.03
CA LEU A 53 6.19 3.28 -14.34
C LEU A 53 5.35 4.33 -13.58
N PHE A 54 5.81 4.75 -12.40
CA PHE A 54 5.21 5.83 -11.62
C PHE A 54 5.85 7.20 -11.87
N ASN A 55 6.42 7.44 -13.06
CA ASN A 55 7.09 8.68 -13.44
C ASN A 55 8.18 9.11 -12.45
N ASN A 56 9.01 8.14 -12.05
CA ASN A 56 10.11 8.31 -11.10
C ASN A 56 9.70 8.80 -9.70
N LYS A 57 8.44 8.60 -9.31
CA LYS A 57 7.94 8.89 -7.95
C LYS A 57 8.27 7.73 -7.00
N GLY A 58 8.32 8.03 -5.71
CA GLY A 58 8.72 7.05 -4.69
C GLY A 58 10.24 6.86 -4.58
N THR A 59 10.64 5.96 -3.68
CA THR A 59 12.04 5.75 -3.32
C THR A 59 12.35 4.26 -3.31
N VAL A 60 13.47 3.87 -3.90
CA VAL A 60 14.06 2.53 -3.75
C VAL A 60 15.19 2.63 -2.73
N TYR A 61 15.19 1.75 -1.73
CA TYR A 61 16.18 1.75 -0.66
C TYR A 61 16.46 0.33 -0.15
N ASN A 62 17.59 0.14 0.54
CA ASN A 62 17.95 -1.12 1.18
C ASN A 62 17.07 -1.35 2.40
N HIS A 63 16.38 -2.48 2.43
CA HIS A 63 15.61 -2.89 3.60
C HIS A 63 16.56 -3.27 4.76
N TYR A 64 16.03 -3.37 5.98
CA TYR A 64 16.86 -3.76 7.13
C TYR A 64 17.36 -5.21 7.04
N GLN A 65 16.69 -6.03 6.23
CA GLN A 65 17.10 -7.40 5.96
C GLN A 65 18.22 -7.40 4.93
N TYR A 66 19.23 -8.23 5.17
CA TYR A 66 20.35 -8.40 4.25
C TYR A 66 19.86 -8.75 2.84
N ASP A 67 20.43 -8.06 1.85
CA ASP A 67 20.18 -8.30 0.43
C ASP A 67 18.69 -8.27 0.05
N CYS A 68 17.98 -7.28 0.61
CA CYS A 68 16.58 -7.03 0.35
C CYS A 68 16.40 -5.54 0.08
N PHE A 69 15.65 -5.23 -0.98
CA PHE A 69 15.42 -3.88 -1.46
C PHE A 69 13.92 -3.61 -1.44
N THR A 70 13.55 -2.37 -1.16
CA THR A 70 12.16 -1.95 -1.10
C THR A 70 11.96 -0.70 -1.93
N TYR A 71 10.93 -0.74 -2.78
CA TYR A 71 10.32 0.43 -3.37
C TYR A 71 9.15 0.91 -2.49
N GLU A 72 9.13 2.20 -2.13
CA GLU A 72 8.08 2.82 -1.32
C GLU A 72 7.50 4.06 -2.03
N ILE A 73 6.17 4.12 -2.14
CA ILE A 73 5.42 5.38 -2.24
C ILE A 73 4.71 5.61 -0.91
N GLY A 74 5.13 6.64 -0.18
CA GLY A 74 4.58 7.02 1.10
C GLY A 74 3.86 8.38 1.08
N GLY A 75 2.97 8.55 2.06
CA GLY A 75 2.28 9.81 2.33
C GLY A 75 0.89 9.91 1.72
N LEU A 76 -0.04 10.56 2.43
CA LEU A 76 -1.46 10.62 2.05
C LEU A 76 -1.67 11.13 0.62
N LYS A 77 -1.06 12.27 0.28
CA LYS A 77 -1.21 12.90 -1.04
C LYS A 77 -0.67 12.02 -2.16
N ASN A 78 0.51 11.42 -1.98
CA ASN A 78 1.13 10.58 -3.01
C ASN A 78 0.34 9.29 -3.22
N CYS A 79 -0.03 8.62 -2.13
CA CYS A 79 -0.85 7.41 -2.19
C CYS A 79 -2.20 7.68 -2.88
N HIS A 80 -2.85 8.81 -2.58
CA HIS A 80 -4.13 9.15 -3.20
C HIS A 80 -4.01 9.56 -4.67
N ASN A 81 -2.95 10.29 -5.04
CA ASN A 81 -2.85 10.87 -6.38
C ASN A 81 -2.08 9.99 -7.37
N ILE A 82 -1.34 8.98 -6.89
CA ILE A 82 -0.48 8.12 -7.72
C ILE A 82 -0.95 6.67 -7.65
N ILE A 83 -1.07 6.12 -6.44
CA ILE A 83 -1.40 4.70 -6.24
C ILE A 83 -2.86 4.40 -6.54
N CYS A 84 -3.79 5.18 -5.97
CA CYS A 84 -5.22 4.94 -6.17
C CYS A 84 -5.64 5.02 -7.65
N PRO A 85 -5.26 6.05 -8.44
CA PRO A 85 -5.69 6.15 -9.83
C PRO A 85 -5.23 4.97 -10.69
N TYR A 86 -4.00 4.48 -10.45
CA TYR A 86 -3.49 3.30 -11.15
C TYR A 86 -4.38 2.07 -10.88
N PHE A 87 -4.53 1.67 -9.62
CA PHE A 87 -5.27 0.44 -9.29
C PHE A 87 -6.78 0.58 -9.52
N ASP A 88 -7.37 1.75 -9.26
CA ASP A 88 -8.81 2.00 -9.47
C ASP A 88 -9.22 1.95 -10.94
N SER A 89 -8.31 2.31 -11.86
CA SER A 89 -8.58 2.25 -13.30
C SER A 89 -8.95 0.85 -13.78
N TYR A 90 -8.49 -0.19 -13.07
CA TYR A 90 -8.82 -1.57 -13.39
C TYR A 90 -10.10 -2.07 -12.71
N TYR A 91 -10.60 -1.35 -11.70
CA TYR A 91 -11.87 -1.64 -11.02
C TYR A 91 -13.07 -0.94 -11.66
N SER A 92 -12.90 0.28 -12.16
CA SER A 92 -14.02 1.12 -12.64
C SER A 92 -14.49 0.79 -14.06
N ASN A 93 -13.76 -0.03 -14.82
CA ASN A 93 -13.96 -0.19 -16.26
C ASN A 93 -14.75 -1.44 -16.68
N ASN A 94 -15.25 -2.27 -15.76
CA ASN A 94 -16.08 -3.41 -16.16
C ASN A 94 -17.19 -3.67 -15.16
N HIS A 95 -18.42 -3.72 -15.67
CA HIS A 95 -19.61 -4.20 -14.97
C HIS A 95 -19.52 -5.70 -14.59
N ASP A 96 -18.42 -6.37 -14.97
CA ASP A 96 -18.05 -7.74 -14.60
C ASP A 96 -16.56 -7.78 -14.19
N TYR A 97 -16.26 -8.37 -13.04
CA TYR A 97 -14.96 -8.43 -12.36
C TYR A 97 -13.83 -9.13 -13.16
N LEU A 98 -13.31 -8.54 -14.24
CA LEU A 98 -12.31 -9.26 -15.07
C LEU A 98 -10.84 -8.88 -14.81
N TYR A 99 -10.53 -7.70 -14.26
CA TYR A 99 -9.14 -7.21 -14.20
C TYR A 99 -8.71 -6.55 -12.87
N GLY A 100 -9.27 -6.93 -11.72
CA GLY A 100 -8.80 -6.44 -10.41
C GLY A 100 -7.65 -7.27 -9.81
N PHE A 101 -7.25 -6.96 -8.57
CA PHE A 101 -6.50 -7.91 -7.74
C PHE A 101 -7.30 -9.21 -7.63
N GLN A 102 -6.67 -10.34 -7.98
CA GLN A 102 -7.27 -11.67 -8.02
C GLN A 102 -7.20 -12.37 -6.65
N THR A 103 -6.26 -11.97 -5.78
CA THR A 103 -6.11 -12.56 -4.44
C THR A 103 -6.82 -11.74 -3.35
N LYS A 104 -6.60 -12.14 -2.08
CA LYS A 104 -6.97 -11.36 -0.89
C LYS A 104 -6.34 -9.96 -0.85
N LYS A 105 -5.41 -9.64 -1.76
CA LYS A 105 -4.89 -8.28 -1.95
C LYS A 105 -5.99 -7.27 -2.29
N SER A 106 -7.03 -7.67 -3.02
CA SER A 106 -8.20 -6.82 -3.31
C SER A 106 -8.81 -6.25 -2.03
N ILE A 107 -9.05 -7.11 -1.04
CA ILE A 107 -9.58 -6.74 0.28
C ILE A 107 -8.59 -5.84 1.03
N SER A 108 -7.30 -6.18 0.99
CA SER A 108 -6.25 -5.37 1.64
C SER A 108 -6.18 -3.96 1.06
N TYR A 109 -6.24 -3.84 -0.28
CA TYR A 109 -6.24 -2.56 -0.99
C TYR A 109 -7.48 -1.74 -0.64
N GLY A 110 -8.68 -2.35 -0.68
CA GLY A 110 -9.94 -1.66 -0.35
C GLY A 110 -9.95 -1.11 1.08
N ARG A 111 -9.48 -1.90 2.06
CA ARG A 111 -9.34 -1.46 3.46
C ARG A 111 -8.33 -0.33 3.61
N TRP A 112 -7.17 -0.48 2.98
CA TRP A 112 -6.12 0.55 2.98
C TRP A 112 -6.60 1.86 2.37
N LYS A 113 -7.30 1.81 1.23
CA LYS A 113 -7.89 2.98 0.56
C LYS A 113 -8.94 3.66 1.44
N THR A 114 -9.78 2.88 2.11
CA THR A 114 -10.78 3.41 3.05
C THR A 114 -10.11 4.21 4.18
N VAL A 115 -9.03 3.68 4.74
CA VAL A 115 -8.23 4.36 5.75
C VAL A 115 -7.61 5.64 5.20
N LEU A 116 -6.97 5.57 4.03
CA LEU A 116 -6.36 6.71 3.36
C LEU A 116 -7.35 7.87 3.18
N LEU A 117 -8.55 7.58 2.66
CA LEU A 117 -9.60 8.58 2.44
C LEU A 117 -10.09 9.21 3.75
N LYS A 118 -10.28 8.41 4.81
CA LYS A 118 -10.62 8.93 6.13
C LYS A 118 -9.55 9.87 6.67
N CYS A 119 -8.27 9.53 6.50
CA CYS A 119 -7.16 10.38 6.91
C CYS A 119 -7.11 11.69 6.12
N ILE A 120 -7.37 11.66 4.81
CA ILE A 120 -7.42 12.88 3.97
C ILE A 120 -8.58 13.80 4.39
N GLN A 121 -9.73 13.23 4.74
CA GLN A 121 -10.90 13.97 5.24
C GLN A 121 -10.72 14.50 6.68
N GLY A 122 -9.58 14.26 7.33
CA GLY A 122 -9.34 14.69 8.71
C GLY A 122 -10.18 13.93 9.75
N ARG A 123 -10.74 12.77 9.40
CA ARG A 123 -11.51 11.94 10.34
C ARG A 123 -10.55 11.18 11.25
N ASN A 124 -10.90 11.03 12.53
CA ASN A 124 -10.15 10.19 13.47
C ASN A 124 -10.14 8.74 12.97
N VAL A 125 -8.96 8.19 12.76
CA VAL A 125 -8.77 6.80 12.36
C VAL A 125 -7.98 6.08 13.45
N TYR A 126 -8.61 5.08 14.06
CA TYR A 126 -7.93 4.09 14.89
C TYR A 126 -7.61 2.90 14.01
N ILE A 127 -6.32 2.63 13.73
CA ILE A 127 -5.88 1.47 12.95
C ILE A 127 -5.15 0.52 13.89
N VAL A 128 -5.67 -0.69 14.06
CA VAL A 128 -4.94 -1.80 14.66
C VAL A 128 -4.20 -2.51 13.54
N VAL A 129 -2.87 -2.45 13.57
CA VAL A 129 -2.01 -3.17 12.62
C VAL A 129 -1.82 -4.58 13.16
N LEU A 130 -2.71 -5.49 12.80
CA LEU A 130 -2.40 -6.91 12.86
C LEU A 130 -1.84 -7.28 11.49
N HIS A 131 -0.67 -7.94 11.49
CA HIS A 131 -0.22 -8.69 10.31
C HIS A 131 -1.45 -9.44 9.76
N THR A 132 -1.73 -9.21 8.48
CA THR A 132 -2.80 -9.78 7.65
C THR A 132 -4.28 -9.48 7.95
N THR A 133 -4.68 -8.62 8.89
CA THR A 133 -6.11 -8.19 8.95
C THR A 133 -6.31 -6.84 9.66
N ILE A 134 -6.57 -5.76 8.90
CA ILE A 134 -7.03 -4.49 9.49
C ILE A 134 -8.51 -4.62 9.86
N TYR A 135 -8.82 -4.59 11.15
CA TYR A 135 -10.15 -4.31 11.69
C TYR A 135 -10.21 -2.83 12.12
N THR A 136 -11.33 -2.17 11.84
CA THR A 136 -11.69 -0.89 12.45
C THR A 136 -12.81 -1.13 13.46
N TYR A 137 -12.50 -1.26 14.74
CA TYR A 137 -13.49 -1.20 15.84
C TYR A 137 -12.83 -0.70 17.14
N PRO A 138 -13.62 -0.14 18.09
CA PRO A 138 -13.07 0.41 19.32
C PRO A 138 -12.63 -0.73 20.26
N LEU A 139 -11.38 -0.63 20.74
CA LEU A 139 -10.84 -1.27 21.95
C LEU A 139 -11.39 -2.66 22.33
N PHE A 140 -10.67 -3.74 22.00
CA PHE A 140 -10.55 -4.94 22.85
C PHE A 140 -9.26 -5.72 22.51
N TYR A 141 -8.55 -6.17 23.57
CA TYR A 141 -7.37 -7.04 23.55
C TYR A 141 -7.73 -8.47 23.09
N CYS A 142 -6.80 -9.19 22.43
CA CYS A 142 -6.32 -10.52 22.88
C CYS A 142 -5.22 -11.09 21.96
N CYS A 143 -4.32 -11.86 22.58
CA CYS A 143 -3.28 -12.71 21.99
C CYS A 143 -3.83 -13.79 21.04
N VAL A 144 -3.06 -14.17 20.01
CA VAL A 144 -2.32 -15.46 19.90
C VAL A 144 -1.10 -15.20 19.02
#